data_AF-A0A081S861-F1
#
_entry.id   AF-A0A081S861-F1
#
_cell.length_a   1.000
_cell.length_b   1.000
_cell.length_c   1.000
_cell.angle_alpha   90.00
_cell.angle_beta   90.00
_cell.angle_gamma   90.00
#
_symmetry.space_group_name_H-M   'P 1'
#
loop_
_entity.id
_entity.type
_entity.pdbx_description
1 polymer ?
#
loop_
_entity_poly.entity_id
_entity_poly.type
_entity_poly.pdbx_seq_one_letter_code
_entity_poly.pdbx_strand_id
1 'polypeptide(L)'
;MPKIISPETRNQVKKNHLLGLTRDENAENAGISAGAVSSILSQFSKEIGEANFEALTRYTRTLREHDMSLVDSIKGFHIVNLANKIGTDPDKLPEFLRDVFIPYKDSNLTASELILHTKEFVEFLKSSEMTPEELQKYCNDLLNKKQELEKQVQLLEENRANAKRETTSILEQNKVTLEKISDFEQTLQELEKYDISIDDVPKLAKMLKTAEKSDWDNSKITDYLAESEKYESQIITKKKELEKINEVIDEKTTQNVLLDKKIESKELRIKKLESTTKTLKDQETELKASVRTMTEFSLNQIKTITKNATESISKAQFAHLDSLNELSRNFDEKSTQATKKQNDKLEGIANIMDEFISETIKSAENAGNIRALVPFHKILNSKGEDYEIYPAIILILERFEIWYQKQDSKNSKLTSIIDELISIMKDHLKE
;
A
#
# COMPACT_ATOMS: atom_id res chain seq x y z
N MET A 1 115.17 70.08 -42.99
CA MET A 1 114.50 68.84 -43.42
C MET A 1 113.06 68.88 -42.93
N PRO A 2 112.05 68.52 -43.74
CA PRO A 2 110.67 68.45 -43.26
C PRO A 2 110.58 67.38 -42.17
N LYS A 3 110.06 67.74 -40.99
CA LYS A 3 109.84 66.82 -39.87
C LYS A 3 108.81 65.78 -40.34
N ILE A 4 109.17 64.51 -40.38
CA ILE A 4 108.25 63.43 -40.77
C ILE A 4 107.15 63.37 -39.70
N ILE A 5 105.92 63.70 -40.09
CA ILE A 5 104.76 63.67 -39.18
C ILE A 5 104.32 62.22 -39.02
N SER A 6 104.27 61.75 -37.76
CA SER A 6 103.91 60.37 -37.45
C SER A 6 102.45 60.05 -37.83
N PRO A 7 102.12 58.78 -38.15
CA PRO A 7 100.75 58.36 -38.42
C PRO A 7 99.78 58.68 -37.26
N GLU A 8 100.23 58.57 -36.01
CA GLU A 8 99.44 58.88 -34.82
C GLU A 8 99.06 60.36 -34.79
N THR A 9 100.02 61.24 -35.09
CA THR A 9 99.80 62.70 -35.17
C THR A 9 98.82 63.03 -36.30
N ARG A 10 98.93 62.36 -37.46
CA ARG A 10 97.97 62.54 -38.57
C ARG A 10 96.56 62.12 -38.17
N ASN A 11 96.41 60.98 -37.51
CA ASN A 11 95.12 60.49 -37.03
C ASN A 11 94.53 61.39 -35.94
N GLN A 12 95.36 61.91 -35.04
CA GLN A 12 94.94 62.89 -34.04
C GLN A 12 94.42 64.18 -34.71
N VAL A 13 95.12 64.69 -35.73
CA VAL A 13 94.66 65.85 -36.50
C VAL A 13 93.31 65.60 -37.18
N LYS A 14 93.13 64.43 -37.81
CA LYS A 14 91.83 64.04 -38.40
C LYS A 14 90.74 63.97 -37.33
N LYS A 15 91.01 63.33 -36.20
CA LYS A 15 90.06 63.20 -35.07
C LYS A 15 89.66 64.55 -34.50
N ASN A 16 90.63 65.41 -34.19
CA ASN A 16 90.40 66.76 -33.68
C ASN A 16 89.54 67.59 -34.65
N HIS A 17 89.80 67.47 -35.96
CA HIS A 17 88.99 68.14 -36.97
C HIS A 17 87.55 67.63 -36.99
N LEU A 18 87.34 66.31 -36.87
CA LEU A 18 86.02 65.71 -36.72
C LEU A 18 85.34 65.98 -35.36
N LEU A 19 86.07 66.57 -34.40
CA LEU A 19 85.52 67.11 -33.16
C LEU A 19 85.19 68.61 -33.28
N GLY A 20 85.30 69.19 -34.48
CA GLY A 20 84.99 70.60 -34.72
C GLY A 20 86.07 71.57 -34.26
N LEU A 21 87.31 71.10 -34.04
CA LEU A 21 88.43 71.99 -33.70
C LEU A 21 88.86 72.82 -34.91
N THR A 22 89.16 74.08 -34.67
CA THR A 22 89.76 74.97 -35.67
C THR A 22 91.17 74.49 -36.02
N ARG A 23 91.68 74.94 -37.17
CA ARG A 23 93.03 74.58 -37.62
C ARG A 23 94.09 74.95 -36.57
N ASP A 24 93.94 76.09 -35.93
CA ASP A 24 94.92 76.63 -35.00
C ASP A 24 94.85 75.92 -33.64
N GLU A 25 93.65 75.62 -33.13
CA GLU A 25 93.46 74.74 -31.96
C GLU A 25 94.03 73.33 -32.20
N ASN A 26 93.86 72.81 -33.42
CA ASN A 26 94.37 71.49 -33.79
C ASN A 26 95.91 71.50 -33.89
N ALA A 27 96.49 72.59 -34.41
CA ALA A 27 97.94 72.79 -34.46
C ALA A 27 98.55 72.84 -33.06
N GLU A 28 97.91 73.57 -32.15
CA GLU A 28 98.28 73.64 -30.73
C GLU A 28 98.17 72.26 -30.06
N ASN A 29 97.02 71.59 -30.19
CA ASN A 29 96.76 70.29 -29.55
C ASN A 29 97.63 69.13 -30.07
N ALA A 30 98.05 69.19 -31.34
CA ALA A 30 98.90 68.18 -31.95
C ALA A 30 100.41 68.54 -31.90
N GLY A 31 100.78 69.73 -31.40
CA GLY A 31 102.17 70.17 -31.33
C GLY A 31 102.85 70.33 -32.69
N ILE A 32 102.09 70.71 -33.73
CA ILE A 32 102.59 70.87 -35.11
C ILE A 32 102.21 72.23 -35.69
N SER A 33 102.86 72.66 -36.77
CA SER A 33 102.52 73.92 -37.43
C SER A 33 101.13 73.89 -38.08
N ALA A 34 100.44 75.02 -38.14
CA ALA A 34 99.16 75.16 -38.84
C ALA A 34 99.23 74.74 -40.34
N GLY A 35 100.37 75.00 -41.01
CA GLY A 35 100.59 74.54 -42.38
C GLY A 35 100.62 73.02 -42.52
N ALA A 36 101.17 72.32 -41.52
CA ALA A 36 101.15 70.86 -41.46
C ALA A 36 99.73 70.32 -41.25
N VAL A 37 98.93 70.95 -40.39
CA VAL A 37 97.49 70.64 -40.23
C VAL A 37 96.75 70.81 -41.56
N SER A 38 96.92 71.94 -42.26
CA SER A 38 96.31 72.19 -43.57
C SER A 38 96.67 71.14 -44.62
N SER A 39 97.93 70.69 -44.65
CA SER A 39 98.36 69.63 -45.56
C SER A 39 97.67 68.30 -45.26
N ILE A 40 97.59 67.91 -43.98
CA ILE A 40 96.91 66.67 -43.54
C ILE A 40 95.42 66.73 -43.85
N LEU A 41 94.77 67.86 -43.58
CA LEU A 41 93.34 68.03 -43.86
C LEU A 41 93.04 68.08 -45.35
N SER A 42 93.91 68.67 -46.19
CA SER A 42 93.76 68.64 -47.64
C SER A 42 93.87 67.22 -48.19
N GLN A 43 94.80 66.41 -47.66
CA GLN A 43 94.89 65.00 -48.01
C GLN A 43 93.64 64.24 -47.55
N PHE A 44 93.18 64.47 -46.32
CA PHE A 44 91.97 63.85 -45.79
C PHE A 44 90.72 64.21 -46.59
N SER A 45 90.60 65.48 -47.00
CA SER A 45 89.51 65.96 -47.88
C SER A 45 89.50 65.23 -49.23
N LYS A 46 90.66 64.96 -49.81
CA LYS A 46 90.77 64.15 -51.04
C LYS A 46 90.40 62.68 -50.82
N GLU A 47 90.74 62.12 -49.66
CA GLU A 47 90.42 60.72 -49.31
C GLU A 47 88.91 60.47 -49.17
N ILE A 48 88.16 61.40 -48.57
CA ILE A 48 86.72 61.23 -48.30
C ILE A 48 85.80 61.98 -49.29
N GLY A 49 86.38 62.79 -50.18
CA GLY A 49 85.68 63.68 -51.09
C GLY A 49 85.41 65.05 -50.48
N GLU A 50 85.68 66.11 -51.24
CA GLU A 50 85.62 67.51 -50.76
C GLU A 50 84.22 67.88 -50.23
N ALA A 51 83.16 67.47 -50.93
CA ALA A 51 81.78 67.73 -50.51
C ALA A 51 81.44 67.07 -49.15
N ASN A 52 81.88 65.83 -48.94
CA ASN A 52 81.67 65.12 -47.67
C ASN A 52 82.51 65.73 -46.55
N PHE A 53 83.75 66.13 -46.85
CA PHE A 53 84.63 66.79 -45.90
C PHE A 53 84.04 68.12 -45.43
N GLU A 54 83.52 68.94 -46.34
CA GLU A 54 82.86 70.21 -46.02
C GLU A 54 81.58 69.97 -45.19
N ALA A 55 80.73 69.02 -45.60
CA ALA A 55 79.51 68.68 -44.88
C ALA A 55 79.79 68.21 -43.45
N LEU A 56 80.75 67.29 -43.26
CA LEU A 56 81.16 66.81 -41.94
C LEU A 56 81.77 67.92 -41.09
N THR A 57 82.57 68.81 -41.69
CA THR A 57 83.17 69.94 -40.98
C THR A 57 82.09 70.90 -40.51
N ARG A 58 81.13 71.26 -41.36
CA ARG A 58 80.01 72.13 -41.00
C ARG A 58 79.18 71.50 -39.89
N TYR A 59 78.83 70.23 -40.03
CA TYR A 59 78.03 69.50 -39.05
C TYR A 59 78.72 69.41 -37.68
N THR A 60 79.98 68.97 -37.62
CA THR A 60 80.73 68.84 -36.35
C THR A 60 80.97 70.19 -35.67
N ARG A 61 81.16 71.28 -36.44
CA ARG A 61 81.22 72.64 -35.90
C ARG A 61 79.88 73.10 -35.33
N THR A 62 78.78 72.90 -36.06
CA THR A 62 77.44 73.27 -35.58
C THR A 62 77.07 72.51 -34.31
N LEU A 63 77.46 71.23 -34.18
CA LEU A 63 77.27 70.49 -32.93
C LEU A 63 78.05 71.14 -31.77
N ARG A 64 79.33 71.47 -31.99
CA ARG A 64 80.16 72.13 -30.98
C ARG A 64 79.64 73.51 -30.59
N GLU A 65 79.11 74.28 -31.55
CA GLU A 65 78.48 75.60 -31.31
C GLU A 65 77.25 75.52 -30.38
N HIS A 66 76.61 74.36 -30.31
CA HIS A 66 75.45 74.10 -29.45
C HIS A 66 75.78 73.18 -28.27
N ASP A 67 77.06 73.06 -27.92
CA ASP A 67 77.56 72.20 -26.83
C ASP A 67 77.11 70.72 -26.94
N MET A 68 76.89 70.23 -28.16
CA MET A 68 76.47 68.85 -28.43
C MET A 68 77.64 67.98 -28.88
N SER A 69 77.68 66.74 -28.40
CA SER A 69 78.58 65.73 -28.94
C SER A 69 77.97 65.01 -30.15
N LEU A 70 78.79 64.32 -30.93
CA LEU A 70 78.32 63.40 -31.98
C LEU A 70 77.38 62.33 -31.41
N VAL A 71 77.64 61.86 -30.19
CA VAL A 71 76.80 60.87 -29.50
C VAL A 71 75.41 61.46 -29.22
N ASP A 72 75.34 62.72 -28.82
CA ASP A 72 74.06 63.39 -28.55
C ASP A 72 73.26 63.61 -29.83
N SER A 73 73.93 63.93 -30.95
CA SER A 73 73.24 64.01 -32.23
C SER A 73 72.70 62.67 -32.72
N ILE A 74 73.41 61.55 -32.48
CA ILE A 74 72.92 60.21 -32.80
C ILE A 74 71.69 59.88 -31.95
N LYS A 75 71.71 60.19 -30.64
CA LYS A 75 70.54 60.04 -29.76
C LYS A 75 69.36 60.87 -30.24
N GLY A 76 69.60 62.15 -30.58
CA GLY A 76 68.59 63.04 -31.13
C GLY A 76 67.99 62.50 -32.43
N PHE A 77 68.82 62.00 -33.35
CA PHE A 77 68.38 61.35 -34.58
C PHE A 77 67.50 60.13 -34.30
N HIS A 78 67.84 59.30 -33.31
CA HIS A 78 67.00 58.18 -32.91
C HIS A 78 65.63 58.62 -32.37
N ILE A 79 65.58 59.67 -31.55
CA ILE A 79 64.34 60.22 -31.01
C ILE A 79 63.47 60.79 -32.14
N VAL A 80 64.05 61.60 -33.03
CA VAL A 80 63.35 62.17 -34.20
C VAL A 80 62.80 61.07 -35.11
N ASN A 81 63.59 60.03 -35.39
CA ASN A 81 63.11 58.90 -36.18
C ASN A 81 62.00 58.11 -35.49
N LEU A 82 62.06 57.95 -34.17
CA LEU A 82 61.00 57.31 -33.42
C LEU A 82 59.70 58.12 -33.50
N ALA A 83 59.78 59.44 -33.31
CA ALA A 83 58.65 60.36 -33.46
C ALA A 83 58.02 60.27 -34.87
N ASN A 84 58.85 60.31 -35.91
CA ASN A 84 58.39 60.15 -37.30
C ASN A 84 57.68 58.81 -37.52
N LYS A 85 58.20 57.71 -36.96
CA LYS A 85 57.58 56.37 -37.07
C LYS A 85 56.22 56.27 -36.42
N ILE A 86 55.98 57.00 -35.33
CA ILE A 86 54.68 57.06 -34.64
C ILE A 86 53.78 58.16 -35.22
N GLY A 87 54.15 58.77 -36.36
CA GLY A 87 53.36 59.80 -37.03
C GLY A 87 53.31 61.14 -36.27
N THR A 88 54.26 61.35 -35.36
CA THR A 88 54.36 62.59 -34.56
C THR A 88 55.38 63.53 -35.19
N ASP A 89 55.04 64.81 -35.23
CA ASP A 89 55.93 65.89 -35.62
C ASP A 89 57.02 66.10 -34.55
N PRO A 90 58.32 65.88 -34.86
CA PRO A 90 59.41 66.05 -33.91
C PRO A 90 59.49 67.46 -33.30
N ASP A 91 59.03 68.48 -34.04
CA ASP A 91 59.06 69.88 -33.58
C ASP A 91 58.05 70.13 -32.44
N LYS A 92 57.11 69.20 -32.22
CA LYS A 92 56.15 69.24 -31.09
C LYS A 92 56.63 68.52 -29.84
N LEU A 93 57.73 67.77 -29.91
CA LEU A 93 58.30 67.11 -28.73
C LEU A 93 58.64 68.09 -27.60
N PRO A 94 59.21 69.28 -27.86
CA PRO A 94 59.42 70.28 -26.82
C PRO A 94 58.13 70.79 -26.16
N GLU A 95 57.02 70.87 -26.91
CA GLU A 95 55.71 71.25 -26.38
C GLU A 95 55.19 70.16 -25.45
N PHE A 96 55.22 68.89 -25.87
CA PHE A 96 54.84 67.77 -25.02
C PHE A 96 55.64 67.72 -23.71
N LEU A 97 56.96 67.88 -23.78
CA LEU A 97 57.81 67.89 -22.59
C LEU A 97 57.46 69.06 -21.66
N ARG A 98 57.10 70.21 -22.21
CA ARG A 98 56.75 71.40 -21.43
C ARG A 98 55.36 71.33 -20.81
N ASP A 99 54.38 70.88 -21.57
CA ASP A 99 52.97 70.98 -21.18
C ASP A 99 52.50 69.74 -20.43
N VAL A 100 53.13 68.59 -20.67
CA VAL A 100 52.80 67.33 -19.99
C VAL A 100 53.85 66.98 -18.96
N PHE A 101 55.12 66.86 -19.35
CA PHE A 101 56.14 66.27 -18.48
C PHE A 101 56.58 67.18 -17.33
N ILE A 102 56.81 68.47 -17.58
CA ILE A 102 57.26 69.42 -16.54
C ILE A 102 56.21 69.58 -15.42
N PRO A 103 54.92 69.87 -15.69
CA PRO A 103 53.88 69.96 -14.66
C PRO A 103 53.72 68.66 -13.85
N TYR A 104 53.95 67.51 -14.50
CA TYR A 104 53.88 66.22 -13.85
C TYR A 104 55.04 65.99 -12.88
N LYS A 105 56.24 66.50 -13.19
CA LYS A 105 57.39 66.48 -12.30
C LYS A 105 57.16 67.30 -11.04
N ASP A 106 56.47 68.43 -11.16
CA ASP A 106 56.10 69.28 -10.02
C ASP A 106 55.08 68.60 -9.07
N SER A 107 54.48 67.48 -9.52
CA SER A 107 53.55 66.65 -8.74
C SER A 107 54.21 65.46 -8.04
N ASN A 108 55.54 65.48 -7.85
CA ASN A 108 56.37 64.40 -7.27
C ASN A 108 56.42 63.09 -8.07
N LEU A 109 56.08 63.11 -9.37
CA LEU A 109 56.12 61.92 -10.21
C LEU A 109 57.36 61.91 -11.10
N THR A 110 57.98 60.74 -11.21
CA THR A 110 59.15 60.47 -12.03
C THR A 110 58.75 60.20 -13.49
N ALA A 111 59.73 60.32 -14.40
CA ALA A 111 59.52 59.95 -15.80
C ALA A 111 59.04 58.51 -15.99
N SER A 112 59.54 57.60 -15.15
CA SER A 112 59.17 56.19 -15.18
C SER A 112 57.71 55.96 -14.76
N GLU A 113 57.23 56.70 -13.77
CA GLU A 113 55.83 56.64 -13.33
C GLU A 113 54.89 57.22 -14.36
N LEU A 114 55.26 58.34 -15.02
CA LEU A 114 54.46 58.87 -16.13
C LEU A 114 54.32 57.84 -17.26
N ILE A 115 55.41 57.16 -17.62
CA ILE A 115 55.36 56.08 -18.64
C ILE A 115 54.48 54.93 -18.16
N LEU A 116 54.58 54.53 -16.89
CA LEU A 116 53.75 53.47 -16.32
C LEU A 116 52.27 53.84 -16.38
N HIS A 117 51.88 55.00 -15.86
CA HIS A 117 50.48 55.44 -15.87
C HIS A 117 49.95 55.67 -17.29
N THR A 118 50.78 56.12 -18.22
CA THR A 118 50.38 56.22 -19.63
C THR A 118 50.10 54.83 -20.21
N LYS A 119 50.88 53.80 -19.86
CA LYS A 119 50.61 52.42 -20.28
C LYS A 119 49.33 51.89 -19.65
N GLU A 120 49.16 52.05 -18.34
CA GLU A 120 47.95 51.64 -17.61
C GLU A 120 46.70 52.32 -18.18
N PHE A 121 46.80 53.61 -18.51
CA PHE A 121 45.71 54.35 -19.14
C PHE A 121 45.36 53.80 -20.53
N VAL A 122 46.37 53.49 -21.36
CA VAL A 122 46.14 52.89 -22.68
C VAL A 122 45.55 51.48 -22.57
N GLU A 123 46.00 50.67 -21.60
CA GLU A 123 45.43 49.36 -21.33
C GLU A 123 43.99 49.46 -20.83
N PHE A 124 43.71 50.41 -19.94
CA PHE A 124 42.37 50.72 -19.48
C PHE A 124 41.45 51.06 -20.66
N LEU A 125 41.83 52.00 -21.53
CA LEU A 125 41.03 52.36 -22.71
C LEU A 125 40.76 51.18 -23.63
N LYS A 126 41.75 50.30 -23.84
CA LYS A 126 41.57 49.06 -24.62
C LYS A 126 40.58 48.10 -23.96
N SER A 127 40.63 47.98 -22.64
CA SER A 127 39.77 47.08 -21.87
C SER A 127 38.34 47.60 -21.70
N SER A 128 38.17 48.92 -21.65
CA SER A 128 36.87 49.57 -21.43
C SER A 128 36.09 49.81 -22.71
N GLU A 129 36.69 49.58 -23.89
CA GLU A 129 36.14 49.91 -25.21
C GLU A 129 35.70 51.38 -25.35
N MET A 130 36.31 52.27 -24.55
CA MET A 130 35.99 53.71 -24.55
C MET A 130 37.05 54.49 -25.32
N THR A 131 36.60 55.52 -26.01
CA THR A 131 37.48 56.53 -26.59
C THR A 131 37.98 57.51 -25.50
N PRO A 132 39.15 58.15 -25.67
CA PRO A 132 39.62 59.20 -24.76
C PRO A 132 38.58 60.31 -24.54
N GLU A 133 37.85 60.70 -25.58
CA GLU A 133 36.80 61.72 -25.53
C GLU A 133 35.61 61.28 -24.67
N GLU A 134 35.18 60.02 -24.78
CA GLU A 134 34.11 59.45 -23.96
C GLU A 134 34.52 59.38 -22.49
N LEU A 135 35.77 58.99 -22.21
CA LEU A 135 36.28 58.94 -20.85
C LEU A 135 36.37 60.35 -20.24
N GLN A 136 36.84 61.34 -21.00
CA GLN A 136 36.88 62.73 -20.55
C GLN A 136 35.47 63.23 -20.22
N LYS A 137 34.49 62.95 -21.09
CA LYS A 137 33.09 63.29 -20.85
C LYS A 137 32.57 62.63 -19.58
N TYR A 138 32.82 61.33 -19.40
CA TYR A 138 32.41 60.57 -18.23
C TYR A 138 32.99 61.15 -16.92
N CYS A 139 34.28 61.47 -16.92
CA CYS A 139 34.94 62.11 -15.77
C CYS A 139 34.32 63.48 -15.44
N ASN A 140 34.02 64.29 -16.46
CA ASN A 140 33.35 65.59 -16.27
C ASN A 140 31.93 65.41 -15.73
N ASP A 141 31.16 64.44 -16.23
CA ASP A 141 29.82 64.14 -15.75
C ASP A 141 29.84 63.70 -14.28
N LEU A 142 30.80 62.85 -13.88
CA LEU A 142 31.01 62.47 -12.49
C LEU A 142 31.39 63.66 -11.60
N LEU A 143 32.27 64.54 -12.08
CA LEU A 143 32.66 65.73 -11.34
C LEU A 143 31.47 66.67 -11.11
N ASN A 144 30.68 66.91 -12.15
CA ASN A 144 29.46 67.70 -12.07
C ASN A 144 28.44 67.05 -11.11
N LYS A 145 28.28 65.73 -11.19
CA LYS A 145 27.37 65.00 -10.31
C LYS A 145 27.80 65.06 -8.84
N LYS A 146 29.11 64.96 -8.57
CA LYS A 146 29.67 65.12 -7.23
C LYS A 146 29.35 66.51 -6.67
N GLN A 147 29.61 67.57 -7.43
CA GLN A 147 29.35 68.95 -7.00
C GLN A 147 27.85 69.19 -6.73
N GLU A 148 26.97 68.61 -7.55
CA GLU A 148 25.52 68.71 -7.35
C GLU A 148 25.08 67.98 -6.07
N LEU A 149 25.59 66.78 -5.83
CA LEU A 149 25.29 66.03 -4.61
C LEU A 149 25.80 66.76 -3.34
N GLU A 150 26.98 67.35 -3.40
CA GLU A 150 27.52 68.15 -2.29
C GLU A 150 26.60 69.34 -1.94
N LYS A 151 26.07 70.04 -2.95
CA LYS A 151 25.07 71.12 -2.74
C LYS A 151 23.77 70.61 -2.11
N GLN A 152 23.27 69.46 -2.57
CA GLN A 152 22.03 68.89 -2.03
C GLN A 152 22.20 68.45 -0.57
N VAL A 153 23.34 67.85 -0.22
CA VAL A 153 23.66 67.50 1.17
C VAL A 153 23.68 68.75 2.04
N GLN A 154 24.37 69.81 1.61
CA GLN A 154 24.42 71.07 2.34
C GLN A 154 23.02 71.66 2.57
N LEU A 155 22.18 71.71 1.52
CA LEU A 155 20.81 72.22 1.63
C LEU A 155 19.95 71.38 2.59
N LEU A 156 20.08 70.05 2.55
CA LEU A 156 19.35 69.16 3.45
C LEU A 156 19.78 69.32 4.91
N GLU A 157 21.07 69.52 5.16
CA GLU A 157 21.58 69.80 6.50
C GLU A 157 21.08 71.14 7.05
N GLU A 158 21.05 72.19 6.22
CA GLU A 158 20.46 73.49 6.57
C GLU A 158 18.97 73.36 6.88
N ASN A 159 18.20 72.67 6.04
CA ASN A 159 16.78 72.42 6.27
C ASN A 159 16.52 71.62 7.55
N ARG A 160 17.33 70.58 7.80
CA ARG A 160 17.24 69.79 9.04
C ARG A 160 17.54 70.65 10.26
N ALA A 161 18.55 71.50 10.21
CA ALA A 161 18.89 72.41 11.29
C ALA A 161 17.76 73.41 11.55
N ASN A 162 17.17 73.98 10.49
CA ASN A 162 16.05 74.91 10.60
C ASN A 162 14.80 74.24 11.17
N ALA A 163 14.38 73.08 10.63
CA ALA A 163 13.24 72.33 11.15
C ALA A 163 13.43 71.93 12.62
N LYS A 164 14.65 71.55 13.02
CA LYS A 164 14.98 71.25 14.42
C LYS A 164 14.84 72.49 15.31
N ARG A 165 15.35 73.65 14.87
CA ARG A 165 15.22 74.92 15.59
C ARG A 165 13.75 75.32 15.74
N GLU A 166 12.97 75.22 14.67
CA GLU A 166 11.54 75.54 14.66
C GLU A 166 10.76 74.61 15.59
N THR A 167 10.99 73.30 15.51
CA THR A 167 10.40 72.31 16.42
C THR A 167 10.74 72.63 17.88
N THR A 168 12.01 72.90 18.16
CA THR A 168 12.46 73.24 19.52
C THR A 168 11.79 74.53 20.02
N SER A 169 11.71 75.56 19.17
CA SER A 169 11.04 76.82 19.49
C SER A 169 9.55 76.62 19.76
N ILE A 170 8.85 75.79 18.99
CA ILE A 170 7.43 75.48 19.19
C ILE A 170 7.23 74.72 20.51
N LEU A 171 8.09 73.75 20.82
CA LEU A 171 8.03 72.99 22.07
C LEU A 171 8.29 73.90 23.28
N GLU A 172 9.28 74.79 23.20
CA GLU A 172 9.59 75.77 24.24
C GLU A 172 8.45 76.78 24.43
N GLN A 173 7.94 77.36 23.34
CA GLN A 173 6.83 78.32 23.38
C GLN A 173 5.57 77.71 24.02
N ASN A 174 5.27 76.45 23.71
CA ASN A 174 4.13 75.74 24.27
C ASN A 174 4.43 75.07 25.62
N LYS A 175 5.65 75.23 26.15
CA LYS A 175 6.11 74.58 27.39
C LYS A 175 5.79 73.08 27.42
N VAL A 176 5.95 72.42 26.27
CA VAL A 176 5.70 70.99 26.11
C VAL A 176 6.93 70.25 26.62
N THR A 177 6.77 69.56 27.75
CA THR A 177 7.79 68.67 28.30
C THR A 177 7.55 67.25 27.77
N LEU A 178 8.58 66.40 27.82
CA LEU A 178 8.42 64.96 27.52
C LEU A 178 7.34 64.32 28.41
N GLU A 179 7.25 64.77 29.66
CA GLU A 179 6.20 64.37 30.60
C GLU A 179 4.79 64.72 30.07
N LYS A 180 4.56 65.94 29.57
CA LYS A 180 3.25 66.30 28.98
C LYS A 180 2.90 65.52 27.72
N ILE A 181 3.91 65.15 26.90
CA ILE A 181 3.68 64.29 25.73
C ILE A 181 3.29 62.89 26.19
N SER A 182 3.99 62.35 27.20
CA SER A 182 3.67 61.06 27.81
C SER A 182 2.28 61.05 28.43
N ASP A 183 1.90 62.10 29.16
CA ASP A 183 0.57 62.25 29.76
C ASP A 183 -0.52 62.32 28.67
N PHE A 184 -0.24 63.01 27.56
CA PHE A 184 -1.15 63.09 26.42
C PHE A 184 -1.29 61.75 25.70
N GLU A 185 -0.19 61.02 25.49
CA GLU A 185 -0.20 59.68 24.90
C GLU A 185 -0.98 58.69 25.78
N GLN A 186 -0.76 58.73 27.10
CA GLN A 186 -1.53 57.92 28.05
C GLN A 186 -3.02 58.28 28.02
N THR A 187 -3.34 59.58 27.91
CA THR A 187 -4.73 60.03 27.77
C THR A 187 -5.36 59.52 26.47
N LEU A 188 -4.65 59.57 25.35
CA LEU A 188 -5.13 59.01 24.08
C LEU A 188 -5.36 57.50 24.15
N GLN A 189 -4.42 56.77 24.74
CA GLN A 189 -4.55 55.31 24.92
C GLN A 189 -5.74 54.95 25.81
N GLU A 190 -5.98 55.70 26.89
CA GLU A 190 -7.16 55.47 27.73
C GLU A 190 -8.46 55.79 26.97
N LEU A 191 -8.52 56.88 26.21
CA LEU A 191 -9.70 57.22 25.39
C LEU A 191 -9.99 56.16 24.32
N GLU A 192 -8.94 55.62 23.68
CA GLU A 192 -9.06 54.58 22.65
C GLU A 192 -9.64 53.27 23.21
N LYS A 193 -9.33 52.89 24.47
CA LYS A 193 -9.94 51.71 25.11
C LYS A 193 -11.46 51.78 25.18
N TYR A 194 -12.00 53.00 25.20
CA TYR A 194 -13.44 53.26 25.27
C TYR A 194 -14.02 53.73 23.92
N ASP A 195 -13.24 53.66 22.83
CA ASP A 195 -13.61 54.12 21.48
C ASP A 195 -14.04 55.61 21.45
N ILE A 196 -13.39 56.43 22.28
CA ILE A 196 -13.68 57.86 22.40
C ILE A 196 -12.65 58.65 21.58
N SER A 197 -13.12 59.44 20.62
CA SER A 197 -12.25 60.37 19.89
C SER A 197 -11.77 61.51 20.78
N ILE A 198 -10.53 61.97 20.58
CA ILE A 198 -9.99 63.17 21.24
C ILE A 198 -10.88 64.40 20.96
N ASP A 199 -11.55 64.44 19.81
CA ASP A 199 -12.47 65.51 19.41
C ASP A 199 -13.76 65.54 20.27
N ASP A 200 -14.08 64.43 20.95
CA ASP A 200 -15.26 64.30 21.80
C ASP A 200 -14.97 64.62 23.27
N VAL A 201 -13.69 64.75 23.67
CA VAL A 201 -13.29 65.15 25.03
C VAL A 201 -13.94 66.47 25.49
N PRO A 202 -14.06 67.53 24.65
CA PRO A 202 -14.79 68.74 25.03
C PRO A 202 -16.28 68.48 25.34
N LYS A 203 -16.93 67.54 24.63
CA LYS A 203 -18.32 67.16 24.87
C LYS A 203 -18.46 66.42 26.21
N LEU A 204 -17.53 65.51 26.52
CA LEU A 204 -17.46 64.80 27.80
C LEU A 204 -17.22 65.77 28.97
N ALA A 205 -16.28 66.70 28.82
CA ALA A 205 -16.02 67.73 29.82
C ALA A 205 -17.26 68.61 30.06
N LYS A 206 -18.02 68.93 29.01
CA LYS A 206 -19.29 69.66 29.11
C LYS A 206 -20.38 68.83 29.81
N MET A 207 -20.46 67.53 29.54
CA MET A 207 -21.38 66.61 30.20
C MET A 207 -21.09 66.53 31.71
N LEU A 208 -19.82 66.31 32.10
CA LEU A 208 -19.39 66.27 33.50
C LEU A 208 -19.64 67.60 34.23
N LYS A 209 -19.36 68.75 33.59
CA LYS A 209 -19.70 70.08 34.13
C LYS A 209 -21.20 70.30 34.28
N THR A 210 -22.02 69.69 33.42
CA THR A 210 -23.49 69.82 33.48
C THR A 210 -24.06 68.95 34.60
N ALA A 211 -23.50 67.76 34.81
CA ALA A 211 -23.82 66.89 35.95
C ALA A 211 -23.47 67.56 37.28
N GLU A 212 -22.27 68.13 37.41
CA GLU A 212 -21.81 68.87 38.60
C GLU A 212 -22.75 70.04 38.93
N LYS A 213 -23.16 70.84 37.92
CA LYS A 213 -24.11 71.95 38.09
C LYS A 213 -25.52 71.53 38.49
N SER A 214 -25.86 70.26 38.28
CA SER A 214 -27.18 69.71 38.62
C SER A 214 -27.20 69.07 40.02
N ASP A 215 -26.11 69.25 40.80
CA ASP A 215 -25.89 68.60 42.10
C ASP A 215 -25.78 67.07 42.02
N TRP A 216 -25.44 66.54 40.84
CA TRP A 216 -25.12 65.13 40.67
C TRP A 216 -23.65 64.90 41.01
N ASP A 217 -23.42 63.99 41.94
CA ASP A 217 -22.09 63.53 42.31
C ASP A 217 -21.53 62.63 41.21
N ASN A 218 -20.52 63.09 40.48
CA ASN A 218 -19.87 62.35 39.40
C ASN A 218 -19.29 61.00 39.88
N SER A 219 -18.91 60.89 41.16
CA SER A 219 -18.52 59.61 41.76
C SER A 219 -19.71 58.65 41.88
N LYS A 220 -20.91 59.15 42.21
CA LYS A 220 -22.12 58.31 42.20
C LYS A 220 -22.57 57.90 40.81
N ILE A 221 -22.36 58.75 39.80
CA ILE A 221 -22.63 58.39 38.40
C ILE A 221 -21.71 57.24 37.95
N THR A 222 -20.42 57.36 38.26
CA THR A 222 -19.44 56.31 37.92
C THR A 222 -19.70 55.02 38.69
N ASP A 223 -20.04 55.10 39.98
CA ASP A 223 -20.46 53.94 40.78
C ASP A 223 -21.72 53.26 40.21
N TYR A 224 -22.72 54.06 39.82
CA TYR A 224 -23.96 53.54 39.22
C TYR A 224 -23.73 52.88 37.86
N LEU A 225 -22.87 53.47 37.02
CA LEU A 225 -22.50 52.88 35.73
C LEU A 225 -21.70 51.59 35.91
N ALA A 226 -20.75 51.55 36.86
CA ALA A 226 -20.01 50.34 37.19
C ALA A 226 -20.92 49.23 37.76
N GLU A 227 -21.91 49.59 38.57
CA GLU A 227 -22.91 48.65 39.05
C GLU A 227 -23.81 48.14 37.91
N SER A 228 -24.20 49.03 36.99
CA SER A 228 -24.96 48.68 35.79
C SER A 228 -24.19 47.71 34.89
N GLU A 229 -22.90 47.95 34.62
CA GLU A 229 -22.03 47.05 33.85
C GLU A 229 -21.89 45.68 34.52
N LYS A 230 -21.79 45.66 35.85
CA LYS A 230 -21.77 44.41 36.63
C LYS A 230 -23.08 43.63 36.45
N TYR A 231 -24.23 44.29 36.49
CA TYR A 231 -25.53 43.64 36.24
C TYR A 231 -25.67 43.19 34.80
N GLU A 232 -25.20 43.98 33.82
CA GLU A 232 -25.24 43.63 32.41
C GLU A 232 -24.35 42.42 32.11
N SER A 233 -23.15 42.37 32.70
CA SER A 233 -22.27 41.19 32.65
C SER A 233 -22.92 39.95 33.27
N GLN A 234 -23.63 40.09 34.38
CA GLN A 234 -24.39 39.00 35.00
C GLN A 234 -25.56 38.56 34.10
N ILE A 235 -26.27 39.49 33.47
CA ILE A 235 -27.35 39.19 32.52
C ILE A 235 -26.79 38.43 31.32
N ILE A 236 -25.67 38.85 30.74
CA ILE A 236 -25.01 38.16 29.62
C ILE A 236 -24.62 36.74 30.03
N THR A 237 -24.02 36.60 31.23
CA THR A 237 -23.62 35.28 31.76
C THR A 237 -24.83 34.38 31.96
N LYS A 238 -25.90 34.90 32.58
CA LYS A 238 -27.15 34.15 32.82
C LYS A 238 -27.87 33.80 31.52
N LYS A 239 -27.84 34.66 30.50
CA LYS A 239 -28.35 34.35 29.16
C LYS A 239 -27.57 33.20 28.52
N LYS A 240 -26.24 33.21 28.61
CA LYS A 240 -25.41 32.08 28.13
C LYS A 240 -25.69 30.78 28.88
N GLU A 241 -25.91 30.85 30.20
CA GLU A 241 -26.33 29.68 30.98
C GLU A 241 -27.71 29.16 30.56
N LEU A 242 -28.68 30.06 30.33
CA LEU A 242 -30.01 29.70 29.81
C LEU A 242 -29.95 29.08 28.42
N GLU A 243 -29.12 29.61 27.53
CA GLU A 243 -28.93 29.06 26.18
C GLU A 243 -28.38 27.63 26.24
N LYS A 244 -27.35 27.38 27.07
CA LYS A 244 -26.85 26.03 27.32
C LYS A 244 -27.90 25.09 27.92
N ILE A 245 -28.72 25.59 28.85
CA ILE A 245 -29.81 24.79 29.42
C ILE A 245 -30.86 24.46 28.34
N ASN A 246 -31.19 25.42 27.47
CA ASN A 246 -32.12 25.19 26.36
C ASN A 246 -31.57 24.18 25.35
N GLU A 247 -30.28 24.24 25.01
CA GLU A 247 -29.62 23.22 24.18
C GLU A 247 -29.76 21.83 24.81
N VAL A 248 -29.52 21.69 26.12
CA VAL A 248 -29.71 20.42 26.83
C VAL A 248 -31.18 19.97 26.84
N ILE A 249 -32.13 20.90 27.00
CA ILE A 249 -33.56 20.61 26.92
C ILE A 249 -33.93 20.11 25.53
N ASP A 250 -33.44 20.74 24.46
CA ASP A 250 -33.71 20.35 23.07
C ASP A 250 -33.12 18.97 22.75
N GLU A 251 -31.89 18.70 23.21
CA GLU A 251 -31.27 17.38 23.12
C GLU A 251 -32.10 16.32 23.85
N LYS A 252 -32.54 16.61 25.08
CA LYS A 252 -33.35 15.68 25.88
C LYS A 252 -34.74 15.48 25.29
N THR A 253 -35.35 16.53 24.73
CA THR A 253 -36.63 16.46 24.04
C THR A 253 -36.52 15.56 22.81
N THR A 254 -35.44 15.72 22.02
CA THR A 254 -35.15 14.86 20.87
C THR A 254 -34.93 13.40 21.31
N GLN A 255 -34.19 13.17 22.39
CA GLN A 255 -34.00 11.83 22.97
C GLN A 255 -35.34 11.21 23.42
N ASN A 256 -36.21 11.99 24.07
CA ASN A 256 -37.52 11.52 24.50
C ASN A 256 -38.41 11.15 23.32
N VAL A 257 -38.47 11.97 22.27
CA VAL A 257 -39.21 11.64 21.04
C VAL A 257 -38.71 10.34 20.40
N LEU A 258 -37.40 10.10 20.42
CA LEU A 258 -36.83 8.83 19.93
C LEU A 258 -37.19 7.64 20.84
N LEU A 259 -37.23 7.85 22.15
CA LEU A 259 -37.66 6.82 23.11
C LEU A 259 -39.14 6.50 22.96
N ASP A 260 -40.00 7.49 22.78
CA ASP A 260 -41.43 7.32 22.55
C ASP A 260 -41.69 6.49 21.28
N LYS A 261 -41.00 6.82 20.17
CA LYS A 261 -41.05 5.99 18.94
C LYS A 261 -40.60 4.55 19.18
N LYS A 262 -39.58 4.33 20.03
CA LYS A 262 -39.14 2.98 20.40
C LYS A 262 -40.19 2.27 21.25
N ILE A 263 -40.83 2.96 22.18
CA ILE A 263 -41.93 2.42 23.01
C ILE A 263 -43.09 2.01 22.12
N GLU A 264 -43.57 2.89 21.22
CA GLU A 264 -44.64 2.59 20.27
C GLU A 264 -44.32 1.34 19.42
N SER A 265 -43.08 1.24 18.91
CA SER A 265 -42.65 0.07 18.14
C SER A 265 -42.67 -1.23 18.96
N LYS A 266 -42.32 -1.15 20.25
CA LYS A 266 -42.34 -2.30 21.17
C LYS A 266 -43.77 -2.67 21.55
N GLU A 267 -44.64 -1.69 21.80
CA GLU A 267 -46.06 -1.92 22.07
C GLU A 267 -46.76 -2.59 20.88
N LEU A 268 -46.46 -2.15 19.65
CA LEU A 268 -46.97 -2.80 18.43
C LEU A 268 -46.50 -4.26 18.35
N ARG A 269 -45.23 -4.52 18.70
CA ARG A 269 -44.68 -5.89 18.74
C ARG A 269 -45.32 -6.73 19.83
N ILE A 270 -45.58 -6.17 21.01
CA ILE A 270 -46.31 -6.85 22.10
C ILE A 270 -47.72 -7.22 21.62
N LYS A 271 -48.49 -6.28 21.06
CA LYS A 271 -49.83 -6.56 20.50
C LYS A 271 -49.81 -7.67 19.46
N LYS A 272 -48.79 -7.68 18.58
CA LYS A 272 -48.61 -8.76 17.60
C LYS A 272 -48.36 -10.10 18.30
N LEU A 273 -47.46 -10.16 19.28
CA LEU A 273 -47.16 -11.37 20.03
C LEU A 273 -48.37 -11.87 20.83
N GLU A 274 -49.16 -10.98 21.44
CA GLU A 274 -50.40 -11.33 22.13
C GLU A 274 -51.41 -11.96 21.17
N SER A 275 -51.57 -11.38 19.96
CA SER A 275 -52.44 -11.95 18.93
C SER A 275 -51.99 -13.34 18.50
N THR A 276 -50.68 -13.55 18.29
CA THR A 276 -50.10 -14.85 17.94
C THR A 276 -50.27 -15.86 19.08
N THR A 277 -50.06 -15.42 20.33
CA THR A 277 -50.23 -16.28 21.51
C THR A 277 -51.68 -16.73 21.65
N LYS A 278 -52.63 -15.84 21.40
CA LYS A 278 -54.06 -16.18 21.36
C LYS A 278 -54.35 -17.22 20.28
N THR A 279 -53.88 -17.00 19.04
CA THR A 279 -54.04 -17.97 17.94
C THR A 279 -53.41 -19.32 18.26
N LEU A 280 -52.20 -19.35 18.83
CA LEU A 280 -51.54 -20.59 19.24
C LEU A 280 -52.31 -21.33 20.34
N LYS A 281 -52.92 -20.60 21.28
CA LYS A 281 -53.75 -21.18 22.33
C LYS A 281 -55.05 -21.77 21.75
N ASP A 282 -55.66 -21.09 20.78
CA ASP A 282 -56.82 -21.60 20.06
C ASP A 282 -56.46 -22.88 19.27
N GLN A 283 -55.30 -22.87 18.57
CA GLN A 283 -54.76 -24.04 17.87
C GLN A 283 -54.41 -25.20 18.81
N GLU A 284 -53.83 -24.93 19.99
CA GLU A 284 -53.56 -25.94 21.01
C GLU A 284 -54.87 -26.59 21.48
N THR A 285 -55.91 -25.78 21.66
CA THR A 285 -57.24 -26.25 22.08
C THR A 285 -57.89 -27.12 20.99
N GLU A 286 -57.80 -26.70 19.73
CA GLU A 286 -58.29 -27.46 18.57
C GLU A 286 -57.50 -28.77 18.38
N LEU A 287 -56.16 -28.71 18.52
CA LEU A 287 -55.31 -29.90 18.44
C LEU A 287 -55.62 -30.89 19.57
N LYS A 288 -55.83 -30.41 20.80
CA LYS A 288 -56.26 -31.27 21.93
C LYS A 288 -57.61 -31.92 21.65
N ALA A 289 -58.56 -31.18 21.07
CA ALA A 289 -59.86 -31.72 20.67
C ALA A 289 -59.70 -32.79 19.56
N SER A 290 -58.86 -32.52 18.55
CA SER A 290 -58.55 -33.44 17.44
C SER A 290 -57.83 -34.70 17.90
N VAL A 291 -56.85 -34.59 18.80
CA VAL A 291 -56.18 -35.74 19.42
C VAL A 291 -57.18 -36.57 20.21
N ARG A 292 -58.11 -35.94 20.94
CA ARG A 292 -59.15 -36.66 21.68
C ARG A 292 -60.09 -37.41 20.74
N THR A 293 -60.60 -36.78 19.68
CA THR A 293 -61.44 -37.46 18.68
C THR A 293 -60.70 -38.57 17.94
N MET A 294 -59.42 -38.36 17.59
CA MET A 294 -58.60 -39.39 16.98
C MET A 294 -58.36 -40.57 17.93
N THR A 295 -58.12 -40.30 19.21
CA THR A 295 -57.97 -41.34 20.24
C THR A 295 -59.27 -42.13 20.42
N GLU A 296 -60.42 -41.46 20.49
CA GLU A 296 -61.74 -42.10 20.59
C GLU A 296 -62.05 -42.94 19.34
N PHE A 297 -61.73 -42.43 18.14
CA PHE A 297 -61.85 -43.16 16.89
C PHE A 297 -60.95 -44.41 16.87
N SER A 298 -59.66 -44.25 17.19
CA SER A 298 -58.71 -45.37 17.26
C SER A 298 -59.13 -46.41 18.28
N LEU A 299 -59.61 -46.01 19.46
CA LEU A 299 -60.14 -46.94 20.46
C LEU A 299 -61.37 -47.69 19.95
N ASN A 300 -62.28 -47.02 19.23
CA ASN A 300 -63.44 -47.67 18.62
C ASN A 300 -63.05 -48.64 17.49
N GLN A 301 -62.06 -48.28 16.66
CA GLN A 301 -61.51 -49.17 15.64
C GLN A 301 -60.85 -50.39 16.28
N ILE A 302 -60.01 -50.21 17.30
CA ILE A 302 -59.37 -51.30 18.03
C ILE A 302 -60.43 -52.20 18.68
N LYS A 303 -61.47 -51.65 19.30
CA LYS A 303 -62.60 -52.43 19.85
C LYS A 303 -63.29 -53.26 18.77
N THR A 304 -63.54 -52.67 17.61
CA THR A 304 -64.19 -53.35 16.47
C THR A 304 -63.32 -54.47 15.91
N ILE A 305 -62.03 -54.20 15.69
CA ILE A 305 -61.04 -55.19 15.24
C ILE A 305 -60.92 -56.32 16.27
N THR A 306 -60.83 -55.99 17.56
CA THR A 306 -60.74 -56.99 18.64
C THR A 306 -62.00 -57.86 18.69
N LYS A 307 -63.19 -57.27 18.55
CA LYS A 307 -64.45 -58.01 18.47
C LYS A 307 -64.46 -58.95 17.27
N ASN A 308 -64.13 -58.45 16.07
CA ASN A 308 -64.11 -59.25 14.85
C ASN A 308 -63.05 -60.37 14.92
N ALA A 309 -61.88 -60.09 15.49
CA ALA A 309 -60.82 -61.07 15.71
C ALA A 309 -61.27 -62.15 16.70
N THR A 310 -61.92 -61.77 17.80
CA THR A 310 -62.47 -62.71 18.79
C THR A 310 -63.54 -63.61 18.16
N GLU A 311 -64.45 -63.04 17.36
CA GLU A 311 -65.45 -63.79 16.62
C GLU A 311 -64.83 -64.74 15.58
N SER A 312 -63.78 -64.30 14.88
CA SER A 312 -63.08 -65.11 13.88
C SER A 312 -62.28 -66.25 14.52
N ILE A 313 -61.59 -65.97 15.63
CA ILE A 313 -60.88 -66.98 16.44
C ILE A 313 -61.88 -67.99 17.00
N SER A 314 -63.03 -67.54 17.52
CA SER A 314 -64.08 -68.44 18.01
C SER A 314 -64.60 -69.34 16.89
N LYS A 315 -64.89 -68.79 15.71
CA LYS A 315 -65.31 -69.58 14.53
C LYS A 315 -64.24 -70.59 14.09
N ALA A 316 -62.97 -70.19 14.09
CA ALA A 316 -61.86 -71.08 13.75
C ALA A 316 -61.68 -72.20 14.78
N GLN A 317 -61.81 -71.90 16.08
CA GLN A 317 -61.78 -72.90 17.15
C GLN A 317 -62.91 -73.92 17.01
N PHE A 318 -64.14 -73.48 16.72
CA PHE A 318 -65.27 -74.38 16.47
C PHE A 318 -65.03 -75.26 15.23
N ALA A 319 -64.56 -74.68 14.11
CA ALA A 319 -64.26 -75.44 12.90
C ALA A 319 -63.15 -76.49 13.11
N HIS A 320 -62.10 -76.15 13.87
CA HIS A 320 -61.04 -77.10 14.24
C HIS A 320 -61.54 -78.22 15.16
N LEU A 321 -62.43 -77.91 16.09
CA LEU A 321 -63.04 -78.90 16.98
C LEU A 321 -63.92 -79.88 16.20
N ASP A 322 -64.72 -79.38 15.25
CA ASP A 322 -65.55 -80.20 14.37
C ASP A 322 -64.69 -81.13 13.49
N SER A 323 -63.62 -80.60 12.88
CA SER A 323 -62.68 -81.41 12.08
C SER A 323 -61.95 -82.48 12.92
N LEU A 324 -61.58 -82.17 14.17
CA LEU A 324 -60.96 -83.14 15.08
C LEU A 324 -61.93 -84.26 15.48
N ASN A 325 -63.19 -83.92 15.74
CA ASN A 325 -64.23 -84.91 16.06
C ASN A 325 -64.53 -85.83 14.87
N GLU A 326 -64.58 -85.28 13.65
CA GLU A 326 -64.78 -86.05 12.42
C GLU A 326 -63.60 -87.01 12.14
N LEU A 327 -62.37 -86.55 12.41
CA LEU A 327 -61.16 -87.36 12.23
C LEU A 327 -61.10 -88.51 13.26
N SER A 328 -61.47 -88.26 14.52
CA SER A 328 -61.56 -89.31 15.55
C SER A 328 -62.58 -90.39 15.16
N ARG A 329 -63.75 -89.98 14.67
CA ARG A 329 -64.82 -90.91 14.27
C ARG A 329 -64.42 -91.78 13.07
N ASN A 330 -63.76 -91.17 12.08
CA ASN A 330 -63.22 -91.90 10.92
C ASN A 330 -62.12 -92.91 11.30
N PHE A 331 -61.32 -92.61 12.33
CA PHE A 331 -60.29 -93.51 12.80
C PHE A 331 -60.89 -94.77 13.46
N ASP A 332 -61.89 -94.59 14.34
CA ASP A 332 -62.56 -95.70 15.02
C ASP A 332 -63.30 -96.64 14.07
N GLU A 333 -63.99 -96.10 13.05
CA GLU A 333 -64.70 -96.91 12.04
C GLU A 333 -63.74 -97.77 11.20
N LYS A 334 -62.59 -97.21 10.78
CA LYS A 334 -61.60 -97.94 9.97
C LYS A 334 -60.86 -99.02 10.77
N SER A 335 -60.54 -98.76 12.04
CA SER A 335 -59.88 -99.76 12.90
C SER A 335 -60.78 -100.99 13.14
N THR A 336 -62.09 -100.77 13.28
CA THR A 336 -63.05 -101.84 13.55
C THR A 336 -63.29 -102.73 12.31
N GLN A 337 -63.25 -102.14 11.09
CA GLN A 337 -63.39 -102.92 9.84
C GLN A 337 -62.15 -103.77 9.51
N ALA A 338 -60.94 -103.25 9.77
CA ALA A 338 -59.70 -103.98 9.49
C ALA A 338 -59.58 -105.26 10.32
N THR A 339 -59.90 -105.16 11.62
CA THR A 339 -59.79 -106.30 12.57
C THR A 339 -60.75 -107.44 12.21
N LYS A 340 -61.95 -107.12 11.71
CA LYS A 340 -62.94 -108.14 11.30
C LYS A 340 -62.53 -108.90 10.04
N LYS A 341 -61.96 -108.21 9.04
CA LYS A 341 -61.56 -108.80 7.75
C LYS A 341 -60.39 -109.80 7.88
N GLN A 342 -59.52 -109.60 8.87
CA GLN A 342 -58.34 -110.46 9.06
C GLN A 342 -58.68 -111.79 9.76
N ASN A 343 -59.63 -111.79 10.71
CA ASN A 343 -60.07 -113.02 11.36
C ASN A 343 -60.76 -114.00 10.40
N ASP A 344 -61.62 -113.50 9.49
CA ASP A 344 -62.34 -114.34 8.54
C ASP A 344 -61.40 -115.07 7.56
N LYS A 345 -60.21 -114.51 7.26
CA LYS A 345 -59.21 -115.14 6.38
C LYS A 345 -58.46 -116.28 7.05
N LEU A 346 -58.10 -116.14 8.32
CA LEU A 346 -57.33 -117.15 9.05
C LEU A 346 -58.14 -118.44 9.27
N GLU A 347 -59.45 -118.32 9.49
CA GLU A 347 -60.35 -119.47 9.64
C GLU A 347 -60.44 -120.30 8.34
N GLY A 348 -60.36 -119.67 7.17
CA GLY A 348 -60.33 -120.35 5.88
C GLY A 348 -59.08 -121.22 5.66
N ILE A 349 -57.89 -120.74 6.06
CA ILE A 349 -56.62 -121.47 5.89
C ILE A 349 -56.57 -122.72 6.78
N ALA A 350 -57.07 -122.62 8.02
CA ALA A 350 -57.08 -123.74 8.96
C ALA A 350 -57.86 -124.94 8.41
N ASN A 351 -59.05 -124.71 7.84
CA ASN A 351 -59.89 -125.79 7.30
C ASN A 351 -59.24 -126.56 6.15
N ILE A 352 -58.48 -125.87 5.28
CA ILE A 352 -57.83 -126.51 4.12
C ILE A 352 -56.59 -127.31 4.56
N MET A 353 -55.85 -126.83 5.56
CA MET A 353 -54.70 -127.55 6.13
C MET A 353 -55.11 -128.89 6.77
N ASP A 354 -56.27 -128.94 7.44
CA ASP A 354 -56.78 -130.18 8.02
C ASP A 354 -57.11 -131.22 6.93
N GLU A 355 -57.70 -130.79 5.80
CA GLU A 355 -57.97 -131.69 4.66
C GLU A 355 -56.66 -132.21 4.04
N PHE A 356 -55.65 -131.35 3.89
CA PHE A 356 -54.33 -131.74 3.40
C PHE A 356 -53.66 -132.80 4.28
N ILE A 357 -53.65 -132.59 5.60
CA ILE A 357 -53.05 -133.53 6.55
C ILE A 357 -53.74 -134.89 6.47
N SER A 358 -55.07 -134.90 6.50
CA SER A 358 -55.87 -136.14 6.43
C SER A 358 -55.55 -136.95 5.17
N GLU A 359 -55.45 -136.29 4.02
CA GLU A 359 -55.26 -136.98 2.74
C GLU A 359 -53.82 -137.41 2.48
N THR A 360 -52.86 -136.67 3.07
CA THR A 360 -51.46 -137.05 3.05
C THR A 360 -51.18 -138.28 3.91
N ILE A 361 -51.85 -138.40 5.07
CA ILE A 361 -51.75 -139.60 5.93
C ILE A 361 -52.24 -140.84 5.18
N LYS A 362 -53.41 -140.79 4.52
CA LYS A 362 -53.91 -141.92 3.70
C LYS A 362 -52.95 -142.31 2.59
N SER A 363 -52.34 -141.31 1.92
CA SER A 363 -51.39 -141.58 0.84
C SER A 363 -50.06 -142.16 1.35
N ALA A 364 -49.62 -141.77 2.55
CA ALA A 364 -48.42 -142.30 3.20
C ALA A 364 -48.60 -143.74 3.72
N GLU A 365 -49.79 -144.08 4.22
CA GLU A 365 -50.14 -145.45 4.63
C GLU A 365 -50.08 -146.43 3.44
N ASN A 366 -50.59 -146.02 2.28
CA ASN A 366 -50.56 -146.84 1.06
C ASN A 366 -49.14 -147.04 0.49
N ALA A 367 -48.22 -146.10 0.75
CA ALA A 367 -46.85 -146.13 0.23
C ALA A 367 -45.81 -146.79 1.18
N GLY A 368 -46.23 -147.22 2.38
CA GLY A 368 -45.37 -147.92 3.34
C GLY A 368 -44.16 -147.11 3.85
N ASN A 369 -44.14 -145.78 3.68
CA ASN A 369 -42.98 -144.94 4.01
C ASN A 369 -43.38 -143.54 4.52
N ILE A 370 -43.65 -143.42 5.82
CA ILE A 370 -44.14 -142.22 6.53
C ILE A 370 -43.07 -141.11 6.68
N ARG A 371 -41.80 -141.36 6.32
CA ARG A 371 -40.70 -140.40 6.55
C ARG A 371 -40.81 -139.07 5.78
N ALA A 372 -41.66 -138.97 4.75
CA ALA A 372 -41.84 -137.73 3.98
C ALA A 372 -42.56 -136.60 4.77
N LEU A 373 -43.28 -136.91 5.85
CA LEU A 373 -44.08 -135.94 6.63
C LEU A 373 -43.30 -135.20 7.73
N VAL A 374 -42.08 -135.65 8.06
CA VAL A 374 -41.26 -135.07 9.15
C VAL A 374 -41.00 -133.56 9.00
N PRO A 375 -40.78 -132.99 7.79
CA PRO A 375 -40.58 -131.55 7.63
C PRO A 375 -41.81 -130.72 8.06
N PHE A 376 -43.04 -131.16 7.74
CA PHE A 376 -44.26 -130.44 8.09
C PHE A 376 -44.47 -130.36 9.61
N HIS A 377 -44.24 -131.47 10.31
CA HIS A 377 -44.39 -131.51 11.76
C HIS A 377 -43.42 -130.57 12.48
N LYS A 378 -42.22 -130.34 11.92
CA LYS A 378 -41.25 -129.39 12.48
C LYS A 378 -41.68 -127.93 12.31
N ILE A 379 -42.33 -127.58 11.20
CA ILE A 379 -42.79 -126.20 10.97
C ILE A 379 -44.05 -125.88 11.78
N LEU A 380 -45.01 -126.81 11.84
CA LEU A 380 -46.24 -126.62 12.62
C LEU A 380 -45.99 -126.39 14.12
N ASN A 381 -44.85 -126.83 14.63
CA ASN A 381 -44.44 -126.64 16.03
C ASN A 381 -43.43 -125.51 16.24
N SER A 382 -43.07 -124.74 15.22
CA SER A 382 -42.21 -123.57 15.39
C SER A 382 -43.03 -122.32 15.75
N LYS A 383 -42.65 -121.62 16.82
CA LYS A 383 -43.23 -120.33 17.23
C LYS A 383 -42.54 -119.16 16.50
N GLY A 384 -42.72 -119.07 15.18
CA GLY A 384 -42.27 -117.92 14.37
C GLY A 384 -43.39 -116.91 14.13
N GLU A 385 -43.06 -115.68 13.74
CA GLU A 385 -44.04 -114.70 13.27
C GLU A 385 -44.49 -115.04 11.83
N ASP A 386 -45.75 -114.74 11.50
CA ASP A 386 -46.47 -115.22 10.31
C ASP A 386 -45.66 -115.11 8.99
N TYR A 387 -44.94 -114.00 8.79
CA TYR A 387 -44.20 -113.73 7.55
C TYR A 387 -42.99 -114.65 7.32
N GLU A 388 -42.46 -115.31 8.34
CA GLU A 388 -41.36 -116.28 8.20
C GLU A 388 -41.89 -117.70 7.95
N ILE A 389 -43.08 -118.01 8.50
CA ILE A 389 -43.67 -119.35 8.45
C ILE A 389 -44.27 -119.62 7.06
N TYR A 390 -45.06 -118.69 6.51
CA TYR A 390 -45.78 -118.91 5.24
C TYR A 390 -44.85 -119.25 4.06
N PRO A 391 -43.74 -118.52 3.80
CA PRO A 391 -42.81 -118.89 2.72
C PRO A 391 -42.19 -120.27 2.92
N ALA A 392 -41.89 -120.65 4.17
CA ALA A 392 -41.31 -121.95 4.49
C ALA A 392 -42.32 -123.09 4.25
N ILE A 393 -43.59 -122.90 4.60
CA ILE A 393 -44.66 -123.87 4.31
C ILE A 393 -44.84 -124.04 2.79
N ILE A 394 -44.92 -122.93 2.04
CA ILE A 394 -45.02 -122.96 0.57
C ILE A 394 -43.88 -123.79 -0.03
N LEU A 395 -42.64 -123.53 0.38
CA LEU A 395 -41.46 -124.26 -0.10
C LEU A 395 -41.50 -125.76 0.22
N ILE A 396 -42.05 -126.14 1.37
CA ILE A 396 -42.22 -127.55 1.72
C ILE A 396 -43.34 -128.17 0.87
N LEU A 397 -44.48 -127.48 0.70
CA LEU A 397 -45.60 -127.95 -0.12
C LEU A 397 -45.15 -128.17 -1.58
N GLU A 398 -44.44 -127.22 -2.17
CA GLU A 398 -43.89 -127.34 -3.54
C GLU A 398 -42.93 -128.55 -3.65
N ARG A 399 -42.06 -128.77 -2.65
CA ARG A 399 -41.18 -129.95 -2.62
C ARG A 399 -41.94 -131.25 -2.44
N PHE A 400 -42.98 -131.24 -1.60
CA PHE A 400 -43.82 -132.38 -1.34
C PHE A 400 -44.60 -132.77 -2.60
N GLU A 401 -45.10 -131.80 -3.35
CA GLU A 401 -45.76 -132.01 -4.63
C GLU A 401 -44.84 -132.71 -5.64
N ILE A 402 -43.61 -132.19 -5.81
CA ILE A 402 -42.60 -132.79 -6.71
C ILE A 402 -42.30 -134.24 -6.30
N TRP A 403 -42.20 -134.50 -4.99
CA TRP A 403 -42.01 -135.85 -4.48
C TRP A 403 -43.23 -136.73 -4.79
N TYR A 404 -44.43 -136.22 -4.59
CA TYR A 404 -45.68 -136.93 -4.80
C TYR A 404 -45.90 -137.31 -6.27
N GLN A 405 -45.63 -136.39 -7.19
CA GLN A 405 -45.77 -136.60 -8.64
C GLN A 405 -44.88 -137.73 -9.19
N LYS A 406 -43.81 -138.13 -8.46
CA LYS A 406 -42.91 -139.22 -8.85
C LYS A 406 -43.40 -140.61 -8.44
N GLN A 407 -44.44 -140.70 -7.61
CA GLN A 407 -45.02 -141.99 -7.23
C GLN A 407 -45.98 -142.48 -8.31
N ASP A 408 -45.91 -143.76 -8.68
CA ASP A 408 -46.73 -144.35 -9.76
C ASP A 408 -48.25 -144.28 -9.49
N SER A 409 -48.66 -144.09 -8.24
CA SER A 409 -50.05 -143.89 -7.84
C SER A 409 -50.41 -142.40 -7.79
N LYS A 410 -50.76 -141.81 -8.92
CA LYS A 410 -51.26 -140.42 -8.96
C LYS A 410 -52.66 -140.32 -8.36
N ASN A 411 -52.81 -139.74 -7.17
CA ASN A 411 -54.09 -139.23 -6.68
C ASN A 411 -54.22 -137.75 -7.05
N SER A 412 -55.06 -137.43 -8.03
CA SER A 412 -55.28 -136.05 -8.49
C SER A 412 -55.85 -135.12 -7.41
N LYS A 413 -56.49 -135.67 -6.37
CA LYS A 413 -57.07 -134.87 -5.29
C LYS A 413 -56.01 -134.20 -4.43
N LEU A 414 -54.89 -134.89 -4.15
CA LEU A 414 -53.84 -134.35 -3.29
C LEU A 414 -53.10 -133.18 -3.96
N THR A 415 -52.87 -133.27 -5.26
CA THR A 415 -52.23 -132.20 -6.04
C THR A 415 -53.09 -130.92 -6.04
N SER A 416 -54.41 -131.06 -6.22
CA SER A 416 -55.36 -129.93 -6.15
C SER A 416 -55.31 -129.20 -4.81
N ILE A 417 -55.21 -129.94 -3.70
CA ILE A 417 -55.18 -129.35 -2.35
C ILE A 417 -53.86 -128.59 -2.14
N ILE A 418 -52.74 -129.13 -2.64
CA ILE A 418 -51.43 -128.46 -2.54
C ILE A 418 -51.43 -127.14 -3.31
N ASP A 419 -51.95 -127.14 -4.54
CA ASP A 419 -52.03 -125.93 -5.37
C ASP A 419 -52.89 -124.84 -4.70
N GLU A 420 -54.02 -125.23 -4.12
CA GLU A 420 -54.92 -124.32 -3.42
C GLU A 420 -54.26 -123.70 -2.18
N LEU A 421 -53.58 -124.51 -1.36
CA LEU A 421 -52.85 -124.01 -0.19
C LEU A 421 -51.72 -123.04 -0.58
N ILE A 422 -50.95 -123.38 -1.61
CA ILE A 422 -49.88 -122.51 -2.09
C ILE A 422 -50.45 -121.17 -2.60
N SER A 423 -51.57 -121.19 -3.33
CA SER A 423 -52.20 -119.97 -3.85
C SER A 423 -52.64 -119.05 -2.71
N ILE A 424 -53.34 -119.59 -1.70
CA ILE A 424 -53.87 -118.79 -0.60
C ILE A 424 -52.73 -118.20 0.24
N MET A 425 -51.69 -119.00 0.53
CA MET A 425 -50.54 -118.51 1.30
C MET A 425 -49.73 -117.45 0.54
N LYS A 426 -49.64 -117.54 -0.80
CA LYS A 426 -48.98 -116.52 -1.63
C LYS A 426 -49.76 -115.21 -1.67
N ASP A 427 -51.09 -115.24 -1.62
CA ASP A 427 -51.91 -114.03 -1.54
C ASP A 427 -51.84 -113.38 -0.16
N HIS A 428 -51.68 -114.15 0.91
CA HIS A 428 -51.50 -113.59 2.26
C HIS A 428 -50.17 -112.86 2.46
N LEU A 429 -49.13 -113.21 1.69
CA LEU A 429 -47.82 -112.53 1.72
C LEU A 429 -47.76 -111.23 0.88
N LYS A 430 -48.80 -110.89 0.12
CA LYS A 430 -48.85 -109.69 -0.74
C LYS A 430 -49.64 -108.52 -0.15
N GLU A 431 -50.43 -108.75 0.89
CA GLU A 431 -51.10 -107.71 1.71
C GLU A 431 -50.21 -107.32 2.89
#